data_AF-A0A376YGQ9-F1
#
_entry.id   AF-A0A376YGQ9-F1
#
_cell.length_a   1.000
_cell.length_b   1.000
_cell.length_c   1.000
_cell.angle_alpha   90.00
_cell.angle_beta   90.00
_cell.angle_gamma   90.00
#
_symmetry.space_group_name_H-M   'P 1'
#
loop_
_entity.id
_entity.type
_entity.pdbx_description
1 polymer ?
#
loop_
_entity_poly.entity_id
_entity_poly.type
_entity_poly.pdbx_seq_one_letter_code
_entity_poly.pdbx_strand_id
1 'polypeptide(L)' 'MATCDRIISLAQERLGKLQDSIYISLTDHCQFAIKRFQQNVLLPNPLLWDIQRLYPKEFQLGKKH' A
#
# COMPACT_ATOMS: atom_id res chain seq x y z
N MET A 1 6.47 -9.29 -8.38
CA MET A 1 7.52 -8.63 -7.59
C MET A 1 7.76 -7.19 -8.06
N ALA A 2 7.98 -6.94 -9.35
CA ALA A 2 8.28 -5.59 -9.87
C ALA A 2 7.34 -4.43 -9.45
N THR A 3 6.04 -4.67 -9.23
CA THR A 3 5.10 -3.60 -8.83
C THR A 3 5.32 -3.12 -7.39
N CYS A 4 5.49 -4.04 -6.44
CA CYS A 4 5.73 -3.68 -5.03
C CYS A 4 7.05 -2.96 -4.88
N ASP A 5 8.10 -3.42 -5.58
CA ASP A 5 9.41 -2.78 -5.57
C ASP A 5 9.32 -1.33 -6.04
N ARG A 6 8.55 -1.06 -7.11
CA ARG A 6 8.31 0.31 -7.60
C ARG A 6 7.56 1.18 -6.59
N ILE A 7 6.57 0.63 -5.90
CA ILE A 7 5.84 1.36 -4.85
C ILE A 7 6.78 1.69 -3.68
N ILE A 8 7.62 0.75 -3.27
CA ILE A 8 8.58 0.94 -2.16
C ILE A 8 9.65 1.96 -2.54
N SER A 9 10.21 1.89 -3.75
CA SER A 9 11.17 2.89 -4.24
C SER A 9 10.56 4.29 -4.27
N LEU A 10 9.32 4.43 -4.77
CA LEU A 10 8.61 5.70 -4.77
C LEU A 10 8.34 6.21 -3.34
N ALA A 11 8.01 5.30 -2.43
CA ALA A 11 7.80 5.62 -1.02
C ALA A 11 9.10 6.07 -0.34
N GLN A 12 10.23 5.42 -0.63
CA GLN A 12 11.54 5.87 -0.14
C GLN A 12 11.90 7.27 -0.65
N GLU A 13 11.64 7.55 -1.93
CA GLU A 13 11.90 8.86 -2.53
C GLU A 13 11.07 9.97 -1.86
N ARG A 14 9.79 9.71 -1.56
CA ARG A 14 8.85 10.73 -1.08
C ARG A 14 8.70 10.84 0.43
N LEU A 15 8.94 9.76 1.15
CA LEU A 15 8.71 9.65 2.60
C LEU A 15 10.02 9.45 3.38
N GLY A 16 11.14 9.20 2.69
CA GLY A 16 12.45 9.00 3.30
C GLY A 16 12.71 7.55 3.68
N LYS A 17 13.59 7.32 4.66
CA LYS A 17 14.03 5.97 5.03
C LYS A 17 12.85 5.14 5.54
N LEU A 18 12.63 4.00 4.90
CA LEU A 18 11.64 2.99 5.30
C LEU A 18 12.34 1.82 6.01
N GLN A 19 11.57 1.03 6.75
CA GLN A 19 12.04 -0.22 7.33
C GLN A 19 12.08 -1.32 6.26
N ASP A 20 13.11 -2.18 6.28
CA ASP A 20 13.25 -3.26 5.29
C ASP A 20 12.12 -4.31 5.37
N SER A 21 11.42 -4.38 6.50
CA SER A 21 10.20 -5.19 6.66
C SER A 21 9.08 -4.80 5.68
N ILE A 22 9.14 -3.61 5.07
CA ILE A 22 8.14 -3.15 4.10
C ILE A 22 8.12 -4.02 2.83
N TYR A 23 9.25 -4.59 2.44
CA TYR A 23 9.33 -5.47 1.28
C TYR A 23 8.51 -6.74 1.47
N ILE A 24 8.52 -7.31 2.68
CA ILE A 24 7.76 -8.51 3.00
C ILE A 24 6.27 -8.15 3.16
N SER A 25 5.97 -7.17 4.01
CA SER A 25 4.59 -6.82 4.35
C SER A 25 3.79 -6.29 3.16
N LEU A 26 4.36 -5.40 2.34
CA LEU A 26 3.64 -4.87 1.17
C LEU A 26 3.43 -5.95 0.11
N THR A 27 4.43 -6.82 -0.10
CA THR A 27 4.31 -7.92 -1.06
C THR A 27 3.20 -8.88 -0.67
N ASP A 28 3.14 -9.29 0.59
CA ASP A 28 2.07 -10.16 1.09
C ASP A 28 0.69 -9.48 1.02
N HIS A 29 0.60 -8.21 1.42
CA HIS A 29 -0.65 -7.44 1.32
C HIS A 29 -1.16 -7.32 -0.12
N CYS A 30 -0.29 -7.02 -1.09
CA CYS A 30 -0.67 -6.94 -2.51
C CYS A 30 -1.13 -8.30 -3.06
N GLN A 31 -0.39 -9.37 -2.74
CA GLN A 31 -0.74 -10.74 -3.10
C GLN A 31 -2.15 -11.09 -2.59
N PHE A 32 -2.44 -10.79 -1.31
CA PHE A 32 -3.74 -11.06 -0.71
C PHE A 32 -4.86 -10.16 -1.25
N ALA A 33 -4.57 -8.89 -1.56
CA ALA A 33 -5.52 -7.98 -2.19
C ALA A 33 -5.94 -8.48 -3.58
N ILE A 34 -4.99 -8.91 -4.40
CA ILE A 34 -5.26 -9.46 -5.74
C ILE A 34 -6.08 -10.75 -5.64
N LYS A 35 -5.69 -11.67 -4.76
CA LYS A 35 -6.42 -12.94 -4.55
C LYS A 35 -7.87 -12.69 -4.15
N ARG A 36 -8.12 -11.77 -3.22
CA ARG A 36 -9.49 -11.40 -2.81
C ARG A 36 -10.29 -10.78 -3.95
N PHE A 37 -9.66 -9.90 -4.72
CA PHE A 37 -10.30 -9.28 -5.88
C PHE A 37 -10.74 -10.34 -6.91
N GLN A 38 -9.89 -11.31 -7.21
CA GLN A 38 -10.21 -12.44 -8.09
C GLN A 38 -11.35 -13.32 -7.54
N GLN A 39 -11.51 -13.37 -6.22
CA GLN A 39 -12.59 -14.09 -5.54
C GLN A 39 -13.87 -13.25 -5.38
N ASN A 40 -13.94 -12.04 -5.95
CA ASN A 40 -15.02 -11.08 -5.76
C ASN A 40 -15.31 -10.72 -4.29
N VAL A 41 -14.29 -10.82 -3.43
CA VAL A 41 -14.40 -10.43 -2.02
C VAL A 41 -14.09 -8.95 -1.88
N LEU A 42 -15.15 -8.15 -1.70
CA LEU A 42 -15.05 -6.74 -1.34
C LEU A 42 -14.86 -6.59 0.17
N LEU A 43 -13.81 -5.88 0.56
CA LEU A 43 -13.53 -5.57 1.96
C LEU A 43 -13.62 -4.05 2.18
N PRO A 44 -14.61 -3.57 2.95
CA PRO A 44 -14.68 -2.15 3.28
C PRO A 44 -13.47 -1.75 4.14
N ASN A 45 -12.98 -0.53 3.94
CA ASN A 45 -11.95 0.07 4.78
C ASN A 45 -12.61 1.05 5.77
N PRO A 46 -12.97 0.61 7.00
CA PRO A 46 -13.64 1.48 7.97
C PRO A 46 -12.76 2.64 8.45
N LEU A 47 -11.43 2.54 8.30
CA LEU A 47 -10.46 3.56 8.71
C LEU A 47 -10.10 4.52 7.57
N LEU A 48 -10.76 4.43 6.42
CA LEU A 48 -10.39 5.19 5.24
C LEU A 48 -10.34 6.70 5.50
N TRP A 49 -11.30 7.24 6.25
CA TRP A 49 -11.37 8.66 6.56
C TRP A 49 -10.22 9.10 7.47
N ASP A 50 -9.94 8.33 8.53
CA ASP A 50 -8.85 8.63 9.46
C ASP A 50 -7.48 8.54 8.76
N ILE A 51 -7.27 7.52 7.92
CA ILE A 51 -6.03 7.37 7.15
C ILE A 51 -5.82 8.57 6.22
N GLN A 52 -6.86 9.03 5.53
CA GLN A 52 -6.78 10.20 4.65
C GLN A 52 -6.39 11.47 5.41
N ARG A 53 -6.92 11.64 6.62
CA ARG A 53 -6.70 12.83 7.44
C ARG A 53 -5.34 12.79 8.15
N LEU A 54 -4.96 11.66 8.71
CA LEU A 54 -3.76 11.50 9.56
C LEU A 54 -2.49 11.24 8.73
N TYR A 55 -2.63 10.53 7.61
CA TYR A 55 -1.51 10.13 6.74
C TYR A 55 -1.72 10.59 5.29
N PRO A 56 -1.89 11.91 5.04
CA PRO A 56 -2.27 12.41 3.72
C PRO A 56 -1.18 12.16 2.65
N LYS A 57 0.11 12.16 3.04
CA LYS A 57 1.21 11.93 2.09
C LYS A 57 1.25 10.46 1.66
N GLU A 58 1.16 9.56 2.62
CA GLU A 58 1.13 8.11 2.43
C GLU A 58 -0.11 7.70 1.64
N PHE A 59 -1.27 8.26 1.99
CA PHE A 59 -2.53 8.00 1.29
C PHE A 59 -2.47 8.46 -0.17
N GLN A 60 -1.94 9.66 -0.43
CA GLN A 60 -1.76 10.15 -1.81
C GLN A 60 -0.81 9.28 -2.63
N LEU A 61 0.24 8.74 -2.01
CA LEU A 61 1.15 7.80 -2.67
C LEU A 61 0.43 6.51 -3.05
N GLY A 62 -0.34 5.93 -2.13
CA GLY A 62 -1.10 4.70 -2.37
C GLY A 62 -2.24 4.84 -3.39
N LYS A 63 -2.77 6.05 -3.61
CA LYS A 63 -3.83 6.32 -4.60
C LYS A 63 -3.33 6.41 -6.04
N LYS A 64 -2.04 6.62 -6.28
CA LYS A 64 -1.52 7.09 -7.59
C LYS A 64 -1.31 5.97 -8.63
N HIS A 65 -1.81 4.76 -8.40
CA HIS A 65 -1.58 3.58 -9.24
C HIS A 65 -2.79 2.65 -9.28
#